data_AF-A0A7C9LDL5-F1
#
_entry.id   AF-A0A7C9LDL5-F1
#
_cell.length_a   1.000
_cell.length_b   1.000
_cell.length_c   1.000
_cell.angle_alpha   90.00
_cell.angle_beta   90.00
_cell.angle_gamma   90.00
#
_symmetry.space_group_name_H-M   'P 1'
#
loop_
_entity.id
_entity.type
_entity.pdbx_description
1 polymer ?
#
loop_
_entity_poly.entity_id
_entity_poly.type
_entity_poly.pdbx_seq_one_letter_code
_entity_poly.pdbx_strand_id
1 'polypeptide(L)'
;MEKIKFRPLFAVLIMCCVCMITSSCSNDDEDELSPFTSLFSKTDHFVDMLDTVYEHYDAFGSKAADSSDGKYRVTPMGRLIVVKKNSSSNSVSYSQIEDALTKHYKNNSKVNDVFLNNGGTVTIDCRK
;
A
#
# COMPACT_ATOMS: atom_id res chain seq x y z
N MET A 1 68.65 8.09 9.53
CA MET A 1 67.45 8.44 10.32
C MET A 1 66.68 9.43 9.45
N GLU A 2 65.41 9.29 9.07
CA GLU A 2 64.30 8.52 9.58
C GLU A 2 63.15 8.59 8.55
N LYS A 3 62.48 7.44 8.33
CA LYS A 3 61.06 7.20 7.96
C LYS A 3 60.36 8.02 6.83
N ILE A 4 60.19 7.37 5.68
CA ILE A 4 58.93 6.76 5.19
C ILE A 4 57.63 7.62 5.09
N LYS A 5 57.05 7.58 3.86
CA LYS A 5 55.61 7.64 3.44
C LYS A 5 54.92 9.01 3.54
N PHE A 6 53.99 9.42 2.68
CA PHE A 6 52.91 8.70 2.01
C PHE A 6 52.37 9.62 0.88
N ARG A 7 52.03 9.08 -0.29
CA ARG A 7 51.64 9.84 -1.49
C ARG A 7 50.30 10.57 -1.27
N PRO A 8 50.16 11.87 -1.59
CA PRO A 8 48.89 12.59 -1.45
C PRO A 8 47.91 12.32 -2.62
N LEU A 9 48.20 11.34 -3.49
CA LEU A 9 47.40 11.10 -4.69
C LEU A 9 46.25 10.10 -4.50
N PHE A 10 46.24 9.34 -3.41
CA PHE A 10 45.21 8.30 -3.16
C PHE A 10 44.01 8.81 -2.36
N ALA A 11 44.15 9.93 -1.64
CA ALA A 11 43.06 10.46 -0.81
C ALA A 11 41.98 11.19 -1.63
N VAL A 12 42.33 11.73 -2.80
CA VAL A 12 41.38 12.47 -3.66
C VAL A 12 40.50 11.53 -4.48
N LEU A 13 40.96 10.30 -4.76
CA LEU A 13 40.21 9.34 -5.57
C LEU A 13 39.04 8.67 -4.82
N ILE A 14 39.08 8.66 -3.48
CA ILE A 14 38.04 8.02 -2.64
C ILE A 14 36.88 8.99 -2.33
N MET A 15 37.10 10.30 -2.46
CA MET A 15 36.06 11.32 -2.18
C MET A 15 35.07 11.51 -3.35
N CYS A 16 35.34 10.97 -4.53
CA CYS A 16 34.42 11.02 -5.68
C CYS A 16 33.49 9.81 -5.80
N CYS A 17 33.66 8.75 -5.01
CA CYS A 17 32.84 7.53 -5.11
C CYS A 17 31.68 7.45 -4.10
N VAL A 18 31.55 8.40 -3.17
CA VAL A 18 30.50 8.34 -2.12
C VAL A 18 29.29 9.24 -2.43
N CYS A 19 29.34 10.04 -3.50
CA CYS A 19 28.21 10.90 -3.89
C CYS A 19 27.33 10.34 -5.01
N MET A 20 27.53 9.09 -5.46
CA MET A 20 26.72 8.48 -6.52
C MET A 20 25.74 7.39 -6.06
N ILE A 21 25.45 7.30 -4.76
CA ILE A 21 24.42 6.36 -4.24
C ILE A 21 23.24 7.09 -3.59
N THR A 22 23.02 8.36 -3.93
CA THR A 22 21.76 9.03 -3.60
C THR A 22 20.90 9.10 -4.86
N SER A 23 19.91 8.22 -4.88
CA SER A 23 18.65 8.35 -5.63
C SER A 23 18.66 7.94 -7.10
N SER A 24 18.87 6.64 -7.35
CA SER A 24 18.14 5.97 -8.44
C SER A 24 16.74 5.60 -7.93
N CYS A 25 15.87 6.59 -7.79
CA CYS A 25 14.43 6.40 -7.82
C CYS A 25 13.91 7.26 -8.96
N SER A 26 13.99 6.75 -10.19
CA SER A 26 13.12 7.24 -11.25
C SER A 26 11.70 6.77 -10.91
N ASN A 27 11.01 7.51 -10.05
CA ASN A 27 9.57 7.44 -10.02
C ASN A 27 9.11 8.49 -11.03
N ASP A 28 9.25 8.17 -12.31
CA ASP A 28 8.55 8.86 -13.40
C ASP A 28 7.07 8.43 -13.36
N ASP A 29 6.40 8.68 -12.22
CA ASP A 29 4.95 8.53 -12.11
C ASP A 29 4.35 9.93 -12.16
N GLU A 30 4.51 10.59 -13.30
CA GLU A 30 3.72 11.77 -13.62
C GLU A 30 2.25 11.35 -13.81
N ASP A 31 1.42 11.71 -12.83
CA ASP A 31 -0.02 12.01 -12.92
C ASP A 31 -0.95 11.07 -13.73
N GLU A 32 -0.63 9.79 -13.88
CA GLU A 32 -1.66 8.79 -14.18
C GLU A 32 -2.31 8.38 -12.85
N LEU A 33 -3.51 8.91 -12.59
CA LEU A 33 -4.33 8.51 -11.44
C LEU A 33 -4.39 6.97 -11.40
N SER A 34 -3.85 6.35 -10.34
CA SER A 34 -3.78 4.89 -10.27
C SER A 34 -5.17 4.28 -10.56
N PRO A 35 -5.26 3.16 -11.28
CA PRO A 35 -6.55 2.52 -11.58
C PRO A 35 -7.31 2.07 -10.32
N PHE A 36 -6.68 2.17 -9.15
CA PHE A 36 -7.20 1.81 -7.84
C PHE A 36 -7.55 3.03 -6.96
N THR A 37 -7.47 4.26 -7.48
CA THR A 37 -7.70 5.48 -6.67
C THR A 37 -9.08 5.47 -5.98
N SER A 38 -10.12 5.04 -6.69
CA SER A 38 -11.49 4.88 -6.16
C SER A 38 -11.59 3.81 -5.07
N LEU A 39 -10.81 2.74 -5.18
CA LEU A 39 -10.70 1.65 -4.20
C LEU A 39 -9.98 2.13 -2.94
N PHE A 40 -8.83 2.80 -3.10
CA PHE A 40 -8.05 3.35 -2.00
C PHE A 40 -8.91 4.31 -1.19
N SER A 41 -9.49 5.33 -1.84
CA SER A 41 -10.38 6.28 -1.18
C SER A 41 -11.52 5.61 -0.39
N LYS A 42 -12.12 4.55 -0.92
CA LYS A 42 -13.21 3.83 -0.25
C LYS A 42 -12.71 3.00 0.94
N THR A 43 -11.57 2.32 0.79
CA THR A 43 -11.01 1.49 1.85
C THR A 43 -10.41 2.34 2.97
N ASP A 44 -9.72 3.43 2.63
CA ASP A 44 -9.17 4.41 3.57
C ASP A 44 -10.27 4.96 4.47
N HIS A 45 -11.41 5.34 3.88
CA HIS A 45 -12.56 5.79 4.66
C HIS A 45 -12.98 4.79 5.74
N PHE A 46 -13.01 3.49 5.44
CA PHE A 46 -13.38 2.49 6.45
C PHE A 46 -12.26 2.19 7.45
N VAL A 47 -10.99 2.18 7.02
CA VAL A 47 -9.85 2.04 7.93
C VAL A 47 -9.77 3.22 8.90
N ASP A 48 -10.02 4.44 8.43
CA ASP A 48 -9.94 5.66 9.23
C ASP A 48 -11.05 5.75 10.27
N MET A 49 -12.24 5.25 9.93
CA MET A 49 -13.39 5.19 10.84
C MET A 49 -13.16 4.19 12.00
N LEU A 50 -12.27 3.20 11.83
CA LEU A 50 -11.81 2.36 12.93
C LEU A 50 -10.95 3.19 13.90
N ASP A 51 -11.23 3.02 15.19
CA ASP A 51 -10.62 3.71 16.32
C ASP A 51 -10.91 5.23 16.38
N THR A 52 -11.74 5.76 15.48
CA THR A 52 -12.22 7.15 15.53
C THR A 52 -13.73 7.22 15.82
N VAL A 53 -14.54 6.48 15.07
CA VAL A 53 -15.99 6.43 15.22
C VAL A 53 -16.45 5.05 15.67
N TYR A 54 -15.78 3.99 15.18
CA TYR A 54 -16.12 2.61 15.50
C TYR A 54 -14.92 1.90 16.12
N GLU A 55 -15.15 1.20 17.24
CA GLU A 55 -14.18 0.21 17.72
C GLU A 55 -14.14 -1.00 16.77
N HIS A 56 -15.31 -1.39 16.26
CA HIS A 56 -15.48 -2.41 15.23
C HIS A 56 -16.80 -2.17 14.48
N TYR A 57 -16.90 -2.69 13.26
CA TYR A 57 -18.14 -2.76 12.48
C TYR A 57 -19.05 -3.91 12.95
N ASP A 58 -20.27 -3.94 12.43
CA ASP A 58 -21.19 -5.05 12.65
C ASP A 58 -20.72 -6.34 11.95
N ALA A 59 -21.30 -7.48 12.34
CA ALA A 59 -20.92 -8.79 11.83
C ALA A 59 -21.50 -9.12 10.44
N PHE A 60 -22.37 -8.28 9.88
CA PHE A 60 -23.15 -8.57 8.67
C PHE A 60 -22.83 -7.62 7.50
N GLY A 61 -21.97 -6.63 7.72
CA GLY A 61 -21.52 -5.71 6.68
C GLY A 61 -22.57 -4.66 6.29
N SER A 62 -23.38 -4.19 7.24
CA SER A 62 -24.48 -3.24 6.97
C SER A 62 -24.02 -1.92 6.33
N LYS A 63 -22.74 -1.57 6.51
CA LYS A 63 -22.11 -0.36 5.97
C LYS A 63 -21.44 -0.54 4.61
N ALA A 64 -21.57 -1.71 4.00
CA ALA A 64 -20.93 -1.99 2.72
C ALA A 64 -21.33 -0.93 1.67
N ALA A 65 -20.34 -0.42 0.95
CA ALA A 65 -20.49 0.62 -0.07
C ALA A 65 -19.64 0.32 -1.30
N ASP A 66 -20.10 0.79 -2.47
CA ASP A 66 -19.29 0.71 -3.69
C ASP A 66 -18.26 1.85 -3.74
N SER A 67 -17.14 1.60 -4.44
CA SER A 67 -16.22 2.64 -4.87
C SER A 67 -16.91 3.64 -5.82
N SER A 68 -16.38 4.86 -5.92
CA SER A 68 -16.99 5.92 -6.73
C SER A 68 -17.10 5.60 -8.23
N ASP A 69 -16.22 4.73 -8.73
CA ASP A 69 -16.25 4.22 -10.11
C ASP A 69 -17.09 2.93 -10.27
N GLY A 70 -17.72 2.45 -9.18
CA GLY A 70 -18.56 1.26 -9.16
C GLY A 70 -17.84 -0.05 -9.44
N LYS A 71 -16.50 -0.07 -9.49
CA LYS A 71 -15.71 -1.27 -9.81
C LYS A 71 -15.54 -2.23 -8.63
N TYR A 72 -15.65 -1.71 -7.40
CA TYR A 72 -15.38 -2.47 -6.19
C TYR A 72 -16.50 -2.28 -5.17
N ARG A 73 -16.94 -3.40 -4.58
CA ARG A 73 -17.80 -3.43 -3.40
C ARG A 73 -16.89 -3.62 -2.17
N VAL A 74 -16.93 -2.67 -1.24
CA VAL A 74 -16.15 -2.70 0.00
C VAL A 74 -17.07 -2.90 1.19
N THR A 75 -16.84 -3.98 1.93
CA THR A 75 -17.70 -4.45 3.01
C THR A 75 -16.92 -4.54 4.32
N PRO A 76 -17.07 -3.57 5.23
CA PRO A 76 -16.43 -3.65 6.54
C PRO A 76 -17.25 -4.56 7.49
N MET A 77 -16.58 -5.50 8.16
CA MET A 77 -17.19 -6.47 9.08
C MET A 77 -16.28 -6.72 10.28
N GLY A 78 -16.75 -6.42 11.49
CA GLY A 78 -15.88 -6.42 12.67
C GLY A 78 -14.67 -5.49 12.47
N ARG A 79 -13.44 -6.02 12.50
CA ARG A 79 -12.21 -5.29 12.15
C ARG A 79 -11.56 -5.79 10.86
N LEU A 80 -12.37 -6.35 9.96
CA LEU A 80 -11.95 -6.75 8.62
C LEU A 80 -12.63 -5.85 7.59
N ILE A 81 -11.95 -5.56 6.49
CA ILE A 81 -12.53 -4.85 5.34
C ILE A 81 -12.39 -5.75 4.12
N VAL A 82 -13.51 -6.24 3.61
CA VAL A 82 -13.57 -7.19 2.50
C VAL A 82 -13.82 -6.43 1.20
N VAL A 83 -12.97 -6.66 0.21
CA VAL A 83 -13.03 -6.06 -1.12
C VAL A 83 -13.41 -7.12 -2.15
N LYS A 84 -14.53 -6.88 -2.83
CA LYS A 84 -15.02 -7.70 -3.93
C LYS A 84 -15.06 -6.86 -5.21
N LYS A 85 -14.59 -7.40 -6.33
CA LYS A 85 -14.75 -6.72 -7.63
C LYS A 85 -16.17 -6.91 -8.17
N ASN A 86 -16.71 -5.88 -8.80
CA ASN A 86 -17.97 -5.93 -9.53
C ASN A 86 -17.72 -6.41 -10.97
N SER A 87 -18.78 -6.87 -11.65
CA SER A 87 -18.71 -7.40 -13.02
C SER A 87 -18.16 -6.40 -14.05
N SER A 88 -18.17 -5.10 -13.74
CA SER A 88 -17.56 -4.03 -14.55
C SER A 88 -16.04 -4.01 -14.52
N SER A 89 -15.40 -4.72 -13.58
CA SER A 89 -13.96 -4.72 -13.34
C SER A 89 -13.27 -6.03 -13.79
N ASN A 90 -13.77 -6.66 -14.86
CA ASN A 90 -13.30 -7.98 -15.30
C ASN A 90 -11.81 -8.01 -15.71
N SER A 91 -11.24 -6.89 -16.14
CA SER A 91 -9.84 -6.78 -16.54
C SER A 91 -8.85 -6.85 -15.37
N VAL A 92 -9.31 -6.61 -14.14
CA VAL A 92 -8.47 -6.59 -12.94
C VAL A 92 -8.58 -7.92 -12.19
N SER A 93 -7.45 -8.56 -11.93
CA SER A 93 -7.36 -9.77 -11.13
C SER A 93 -7.41 -9.46 -9.64
N TYR A 94 -7.81 -10.43 -8.81
CA TYR A 94 -7.79 -10.23 -7.37
C TYR A 94 -6.36 -10.14 -6.80
N SER A 95 -5.37 -10.80 -7.41
CA SER A 95 -3.97 -10.64 -7.03
C SER A 95 -3.46 -9.22 -7.31
N GLN A 96 -3.89 -8.59 -8.41
CA GLN A 96 -3.56 -7.17 -8.65
C GLN A 96 -4.17 -6.24 -7.60
N ILE A 97 -5.39 -6.55 -7.14
CA ILE A 97 -6.05 -5.80 -6.05
C ILE A 97 -5.30 -5.99 -4.73
N GLU A 98 -4.92 -7.22 -4.40
CA GLU A 98 -4.12 -7.56 -3.23
C GLU A 98 -2.78 -6.81 -3.26
N ASP A 99 -2.01 -6.93 -4.33
CA ASP A 99 -0.71 -6.25 -4.47
C ASP A 99 -0.84 -4.73 -4.31
N ALA A 100 -1.87 -4.13 -4.92
CA ALA A 100 -2.13 -2.70 -4.84
C ALA A 100 -2.47 -2.26 -3.41
N LEU A 101 -3.34 -3.00 -2.71
CA LEU A 101 -3.72 -2.72 -1.33
C LEU A 101 -2.57 -2.97 -0.36
N THR A 102 -1.79 -4.04 -0.54
CA THR A 102 -0.60 -4.33 0.24
C THR A 102 0.43 -3.21 0.12
N LYS A 103 0.68 -2.72 -1.10
CA LYS A 103 1.57 -1.57 -1.32
C LYS A 103 1.03 -0.30 -0.65
N HIS A 104 -0.27 -0.04 -0.80
CA HIS A 104 -0.95 1.13 -0.23
C HIS A 104 -0.89 1.16 1.30
N TYR A 105 -1.14 0.03 1.96
CA TYR A 105 -1.21 -0.07 3.42
C TYR A 105 0.10 -0.47 4.11
N LYS A 106 1.21 -0.65 3.37
CA LYS A 106 2.49 -1.16 3.89
C LYS A 106 2.98 -0.48 5.18
N ASN A 107 2.71 0.81 5.36
CA ASN A 107 3.14 1.59 6.52
C ASN A 107 1.97 2.08 7.40
N ASN A 108 0.76 1.57 7.18
CA ASN A 108 -0.41 1.96 7.95
C ASN A 108 -0.52 1.10 9.22
N SER A 109 -0.33 1.70 10.39
CA SER A 109 -0.34 0.99 11.68
C SER A 109 -1.70 0.40 12.08
N LYS A 110 -2.79 0.74 11.39
CA LYS A 110 -4.12 0.16 11.61
C LYS A 110 -4.35 -1.13 10.82
N VAL A 111 -3.48 -1.44 9.86
CA VAL A 111 -3.59 -2.61 8.98
C VAL A 111 -2.47 -3.59 9.30
N ASN A 112 -2.85 -4.81 9.68
CA ASN A 112 -1.90 -5.87 9.98
C ASN A 112 -1.46 -6.61 8.71
N ASP A 113 -2.44 -6.90 7.83
CA ASP A 113 -2.22 -7.72 6.65
C ASP A 113 -3.27 -7.46 5.57
N VAL A 114 -2.94 -7.81 4.34
CA VAL A 114 -3.83 -7.81 3.19
C VAL A 114 -3.65 -9.13 2.46
N PHE A 115 -4.73 -9.92 2.35
CA PHE A 115 -4.65 -11.26 1.79
C PHE A 115 -5.88 -11.66 0.97
N LEU A 116 -5.68 -12.55 0.00
CA LEU A 116 -6.76 -13.26 -0.68
C LEU A 116 -7.48 -14.24 0.25
N ASN A 117 -8.80 -14.07 0.36
CA ASN A 117 -9.66 -15.03 1.06
C ASN A 117 -10.17 -16.10 0.09
N ASN A 118 -10.32 -17.34 0.59
CA ASN A 118 -10.84 -18.51 -0.10
C ASN A 118 -12.20 -18.29 -0.80
N GLY A 119 -12.96 -17.26 -0.39
CA GLY A 119 -14.20 -16.84 -1.07
C GLY A 119 -14.01 -16.04 -2.37
N GLY A 120 -12.76 -15.83 -2.83
CA GLY A 120 -12.48 -15.05 -4.03
C GLY A 120 -12.71 -13.55 -3.81
N THR A 121 -12.14 -13.02 -2.73
CA THR A 121 -12.13 -11.59 -2.36
C THR A 121 -10.79 -11.24 -1.73
N VAL A 122 -10.45 -9.96 -1.64
CA VAL A 122 -9.27 -9.49 -0.88
C VAL A 122 -9.74 -8.97 0.46
N THR A 123 -9.06 -9.33 1.54
CA THR A 123 -9.38 -8.89 2.90
C THR A 123 -8.24 -8.02 3.43
N ILE A 124 -8.58 -6.85 3.96
CA ILE A 124 -7.69 -6.00 4.75
C ILE A 124 -7.97 -6.29 6.22
N ASP A 125 -6.98 -6.82 6.93
CA ASP A 125 -7.09 -7.16 8.35
C ASP A 125 -6.65 -6.00 9.23
N CYS A 126 -7.59 -5.46 9.99
CA CYS A 126 -7.37 -4.35 10.92
C CYS A 126 -7.56 -4.78 12.39
N ARG A 127 -7.53 -6.08 12.70
CA ARG A 127 -7.64 -6.59 14.09
C ARG A 127 -6.48 -6.08 14.97
N LYS A 128 -6.56 -6.26 16.29
CA LYS A 128 -5.48 -5.93 17.22
C LYS A 128 -4.99 -7.20 17.90
#